data_AF-A0A645BXH5-F1
#
_entry.id   AF-A0A645BXH5-F1
#
_cell.length_a   1.000
_cell.length_b   1.000
_cell.length_c   1.000
_cell.angle_alpha   90.00
_cell.angle_beta   90.00
_cell.angle_gamma   90.00
#
_symmetry.space_group_name_H-M   'P 1'
#
loop_
_entity.id
_entity.type
_entity.pdbx_description
1 polymer ?
#
loop_
_entity_poly.entity_id
_entity_poly.type
_entity_poly.pdbx_seq_one_letter_code
_entity_poly.pdbx_strand_id
1 'polypeptide(L)'
;MAQAMAGAGRHKQDEKLIGAAKKIWENIVQKRMYITGGIGSTVRGEAFTYDYDLPNDLMYCETCAAIGLLNFSNELLKTETDSQYADIMERTLYNSIISGMALDGKHFFYVNPLEVDPQASAENPDKSHVKATRPSWFGCACCPPNLARTLPAVGRYAFTQKEDEVLLNLFIDSELPGEQAGEPYTIRQKHTVSETGRTVITVEKASSEQPCLGIRIPYWAENPVLVVDGEETVAESSNGYTYVTVISDSMAIELTYTIAINEIEAHPLVKADKGKVALQRGPFIYCLEEQDNGKQLHLLALTGSVRPRFRSDKLLGDSVFLEAEGELQVMEDGWQGKLYRVHQKLQTIPKMLTFIPYYNWGNRSLGEMQVWVDKEDKHV
;
A
#
# COMPACT_ATOMS: atom_id res chain seq x y z
N MET A 1 18.16 -2.85 11.98
CA MET A 1 18.91 -1.82 12.74
C MET A 1 18.09 -0.56 12.98
N ALA A 2 17.54 0.08 11.94
CA ALA A 2 16.80 1.35 12.08
C ALA A 2 15.59 1.27 13.05
N GLN A 3 14.77 0.21 12.98
CA GLN A 3 13.70 -0.03 13.97
C GLN A 3 14.23 -0.07 15.42
N ALA A 4 15.36 -0.74 15.65
CA ALA A 4 15.96 -0.83 16.98
C ALA A 4 16.51 0.52 17.45
N MET A 5 17.00 1.37 16.53
CA MET A 5 17.41 2.74 16.85
C MET A 5 16.22 3.58 17.31
N ALA A 6 15.07 3.49 16.62
CA ALA A 6 13.84 4.18 17.05
C ALA A 6 13.39 3.71 18.44
N GLY A 7 13.29 2.40 18.65
CA GLY A 7 12.83 1.85 19.93
C GLY A 7 13.79 2.13 21.10
N ALA A 8 15.10 1.98 20.89
CA ALA A 8 16.10 2.31 21.89
C ALA A 8 16.16 3.82 22.17
N GLY A 9 16.01 4.65 21.13
CA GLY A 9 15.92 6.10 21.25
C GLY A 9 14.74 6.52 22.10
N ARG A 10 13.54 6.00 21.81
CA ARG A 10 12.33 6.23 22.61
C ARG A 10 12.51 5.80 24.07
N HIS A 11 12.99 4.58 24.30
CA HIS A 11 13.15 4.05 25.66
C HIS A 11 14.17 4.82 26.49
N LYS A 12 15.24 5.34 25.87
CA LYS A 12 16.29 6.10 26.54
C LYS A 12 16.10 7.62 26.47
N GLN A 13 15.03 8.10 25.83
CA GLN A 13 14.82 9.51 25.51
C GLN A 13 16.04 10.14 24.80
N ASP A 14 16.66 9.39 23.89
CA ASP A 14 17.84 9.82 23.12
C ASP A 14 17.41 10.44 21.78
N GLU A 15 17.28 11.76 21.79
CA GLU A 15 16.90 12.57 20.62
C GLU A 15 17.84 12.40 19.42
N LYS A 16 19.12 12.06 19.63
CA LYS A 16 20.06 11.85 18.51
C LYS A 16 19.76 10.53 17.81
N LEU A 17 19.44 9.47 18.57
CA LEU A 17 19.03 8.19 18.00
C LEU A 17 17.67 8.30 17.28
N ILE A 18 16.71 9.00 17.88
CA ILE A 18 15.40 9.26 17.27
C ILE A 18 15.59 10.06 15.98
N GLY A 19 16.33 11.16 16.01
CA GLY A 19 16.59 11.99 14.83
C GLY A 19 17.34 11.25 13.71
N ALA A 20 18.28 10.36 14.05
CA ALA A 20 18.94 9.51 13.06
C ALA A 20 17.98 8.48 12.44
N ALA A 21 17.12 7.86 13.25
CA ALA A 21 16.10 6.93 12.78
C ALA A 21 15.12 7.64 11.83
N LYS A 22 14.62 8.83 12.19
CA LYS A 22 13.74 9.63 11.33
C LYS A 22 14.37 9.93 9.98
N LYS A 23 15.62 10.41 9.94
CA LYS A 23 16.35 10.69 8.68
C LYS A 23 16.49 9.46 7.78
N ILE A 24 16.74 8.29 8.37
CA ILE A 24 16.80 7.03 7.61
C ILE A 24 15.42 6.71 7.03
N TRP A 25 14.37 6.81 7.86
CA TRP A 25 13.00 6.56 7.44
C TRP A 25 12.56 7.50 6.32
N GLU A 26 12.79 8.81 6.47
CA GLU A 26 12.49 9.84 5.46
C GLU A 26 13.19 9.54 4.13
N ASN A 27 14.48 9.17 4.16
CA ASN A 27 15.20 8.79 2.93
C ASN A 27 14.60 7.56 2.25
N ILE A 28 14.17 6.57 3.04
CA ILE A 28 13.50 5.37 2.51
C ILE A 28 12.18 5.79 1.83
N VAL A 29 11.27 6.42 2.56
CA VAL A 29 9.90 6.61 2.09
C VAL A 29 9.77 7.68 1.01
N GLN A 30 10.64 8.68 0.99
CA GLN A 30 10.55 9.77 0.02
C GLN A 30 11.39 9.54 -1.25
N LYS A 31 12.34 8.59 -1.23
CA LYS A 31 13.31 8.46 -2.32
C LYS A 31 13.63 7.02 -2.74
N ARG A 32 13.35 6.02 -1.91
CA ARG A 32 13.82 4.64 -2.11
C ARG A 32 12.76 3.57 -1.83
N MET A 33 11.50 3.97 -1.85
CA MET A 33 10.35 3.10 -1.63
C MET A 33 9.50 3.09 -2.90
N TYR A 34 9.11 1.89 -3.32
CA TYR A 34 8.18 1.70 -4.44
C TYR A 34 6.76 2.08 -4.02
N ILE A 35 5.88 2.38 -4.99
CA ILE A 35 4.49 2.78 -4.68
C ILE A 35 3.72 1.73 -3.87
N THR A 36 4.09 0.46 -3.95
CA THR A 36 3.52 -0.65 -3.18
C THR A 36 3.99 -0.69 -1.71
N GLY A 37 4.91 0.19 -1.31
CA GLY A 37 5.61 0.11 -0.02
C GLY A 37 6.80 -0.85 -0.03
N GLY A 38 7.11 -1.47 -1.17
CA GLY A 38 8.28 -2.33 -1.35
C GLY A 38 9.58 -1.53 -1.22
N ILE A 39 10.62 -2.18 -0.70
CA ILE A 39 11.96 -1.59 -0.57
C ILE A 39 13.04 -2.60 -0.98
N GLY A 40 14.16 -2.07 -1.48
CA GLY A 40 15.23 -2.86 -2.09
C GLY A 40 15.10 -2.87 -3.61
N SER A 41 16.01 -2.16 -4.28
CA SER A 41 15.99 -1.91 -5.72
C SER A 41 16.95 -2.80 -6.51
N THR A 42 17.72 -3.67 -5.83
CA THR A 42 18.63 -4.60 -6.51
C THR A 42 18.68 -5.96 -5.83
N VAL A 43 18.71 -7.02 -6.65
CA VAL A 43 19.00 -8.39 -6.22
C VAL A 43 20.40 -8.55 -5.65
N ARG A 44 21.36 -7.70 -6.06
CA ARG A 44 22.75 -7.81 -5.62
C ARG A 44 22.86 -7.36 -4.16
N GLY A 45 22.88 -8.34 -3.26
CA GLY A 45 22.89 -8.10 -1.83
C GLY A 45 21.55 -7.65 -1.26
N GLU A 46 20.45 -7.81 -2.02
CA GLU A 46 19.07 -7.59 -1.54
C GLU A 46 18.91 -6.18 -0.93
N ALA A 47 19.43 -5.17 -1.64
CA ALA A 47 19.83 -3.91 -1.06
C ALA A 47 19.09 -2.70 -1.65
N PHE A 48 19.17 -1.59 -0.92
CA PHE A 48 18.96 -0.27 -1.52
C PHE A 48 20.12 0.08 -2.45
N THR A 49 19.82 0.86 -3.50
CA THR A 49 20.83 1.49 -4.34
C THR A 49 20.98 2.97 -3.96
N TYR A 50 20.48 3.90 -4.78
CA TYR A 50 20.58 5.34 -4.59
C TYR A 50 19.20 6.02 -4.70
N ASP A 51 19.14 7.30 -4.36
CA ASP A 51 17.90 8.07 -4.37
C ASP A 51 17.25 8.05 -5.76
N TYR A 52 15.95 7.75 -5.81
CA TYR A 52 15.09 7.70 -7.01
C TYR A 52 15.40 6.58 -8.02
N ASP A 53 16.24 5.61 -7.66
CA ASP A 53 16.49 4.41 -8.45
C ASP A 53 15.47 3.31 -8.14
N LEU A 54 14.36 3.33 -8.87
CA LEU A 54 13.22 2.43 -8.65
C LEU A 54 12.80 1.68 -9.93
N PRO A 55 13.64 0.79 -10.50
CA PRO A 55 13.27 0.02 -11.68
C PRO A 55 12.17 -1.02 -11.38
N ASN A 56 11.08 -1.04 -12.14
CA ASN A 56 9.92 -1.90 -11.86
C ASN A 56 10.16 -3.40 -12.12
N ASP A 57 11.06 -3.70 -13.05
CA ASP A 57 11.34 -5.03 -13.61
C ASP A 57 12.64 -5.67 -13.08
N LEU A 58 13.48 -4.90 -12.38
CA LEU A 58 14.77 -5.32 -11.82
C LEU A 58 14.85 -5.22 -10.30
N MET A 59 13.82 -4.66 -9.66
CA MET A 59 13.77 -4.46 -8.21
C MET A 59 14.01 -5.75 -7.40
N TYR A 60 14.06 -5.63 -6.08
CA TYR A 60 14.01 -6.79 -5.21
C TYR A 60 12.75 -6.83 -4.35
N CYS A 61 12.36 -5.70 -3.75
CA CYS A 61 11.11 -5.55 -3.00
C CYS A 61 10.79 -6.77 -2.11
N GLU A 62 11.73 -7.16 -1.26
CA GLU A 62 11.59 -8.39 -0.47
C GLU A 62 10.39 -8.29 0.48
N THR A 63 9.60 -9.36 0.58
CA THR A 63 8.49 -9.44 1.54
C THR A 63 8.96 -9.16 2.98
N CYS A 64 10.12 -9.68 3.41
CA CYS A 64 10.65 -9.39 4.75
C CYS A 64 11.05 -7.93 4.93
N ALA A 65 11.55 -7.27 3.88
CA ALA A 65 11.93 -5.88 3.95
C ALA A 65 10.69 -4.97 4.10
N ALA A 66 9.58 -5.28 3.42
CA ALA A 66 8.30 -4.61 3.63
C ALA A 66 7.79 -4.79 5.08
N ILE A 67 7.87 -6.00 5.64
CA ILE A 67 7.56 -6.25 7.06
C ILE A 67 8.50 -5.46 7.98
N GLY A 68 9.78 -5.33 7.62
CA GLY A 68 10.74 -4.49 8.33
C GLY A 68 10.33 -3.02 8.37
N LEU A 69 9.87 -2.48 7.24
CA LEU A 69 9.38 -1.10 7.14
C LEU A 69 8.09 -0.90 7.95
N LEU A 70 7.14 -1.84 7.91
CA LEU A 70 5.93 -1.83 8.77
C LEU A 70 6.30 -1.70 10.25
N ASN A 71 7.23 -2.56 10.72
CA ASN A 71 7.66 -2.55 12.12
C ASN A 71 8.44 -1.28 12.48
N PHE A 72 9.22 -0.74 11.54
CA PHE A 72 9.98 0.49 11.75
C PHE A 72 9.06 1.71 11.87
N SER A 73 8.11 1.87 10.95
CA SER A 73 7.11 2.95 11.01
C SER A 73 6.29 2.87 12.30
N ASN A 74 5.86 1.67 12.72
CA ASN A 74 5.13 1.49 13.98
C ASN A 74 5.95 1.93 15.21
N GLU A 75 7.26 1.70 15.22
CA GLU A 75 8.10 2.13 16.35
C GLU A 75 8.33 3.64 16.37
N LEU A 76 8.41 4.29 15.19
CA LEU A 76 8.45 5.75 15.09
C LEU A 76 7.12 6.38 15.53
N LEU A 77 5.98 5.81 15.17
CA LEU A 77 4.66 6.29 15.58
C LEU A 77 4.47 6.29 17.11
N LYS A 78 5.03 5.30 17.81
CA LYS A 78 5.05 5.27 19.29
C LYS A 78 5.92 6.39 19.88
N THR A 79 6.84 6.93 19.11
CA THR A 79 7.77 8.00 19.55
C THR A 79 7.20 9.38 19.24
N GLU A 80 6.62 9.57 18.06
CA GLU A 80 6.06 10.83 17.56
C GLU A 80 4.71 10.57 16.90
N THR A 81 3.70 11.37 17.22
CA THR A 81 2.38 11.28 16.57
C THR A 81 2.41 12.02 15.24
N ASP A 82 2.52 11.26 14.16
CA ASP A 82 2.38 11.73 12.78
C ASP A 82 1.78 10.62 11.91
N SER A 83 0.70 10.93 11.19
CA SER A 83 -0.05 9.96 10.40
C SER A 83 0.78 9.32 9.31
N GLN A 84 1.84 9.99 8.82
CA GLN A 84 2.68 9.46 7.75
C GLN A 84 3.26 8.09 8.09
N TYR A 85 3.57 7.83 9.38
CA TYR A 85 4.04 6.53 9.81
C TYR A 85 2.96 5.46 9.64
N ALA A 86 1.73 5.75 10.06
CA ALA A 86 0.57 4.87 9.89
C ALA A 86 0.15 4.71 8.42
N ASP A 87 0.32 5.74 7.59
CA ASP A 87 0.06 5.69 6.15
C ASP A 87 1.03 4.72 5.46
N ILE A 88 2.31 4.71 5.87
CA ILE A 88 3.29 3.72 5.38
C ILE A 88 3.00 2.31 5.93
N MET A 89 2.55 2.19 7.18
CA MET A 89 2.09 0.91 7.71
C MET A 89 0.94 0.34 6.88
N GLU A 90 -0.06 1.17 6.56
CA GLU A 90 -1.20 0.80 5.72
C GLU A 90 -0.76 0.42 4.29
N ARG A 91 0.04 1.28 3.64
CA ARG A 91 0.54 1.05 2.28
C ARG A 91 1.33 -0.26 2.17
N THR A 92 2.27 -0.50 3.09
CA THR A 92 3.08 -1.73 3.08
C THR A 92 2.23 -2.97 3.36
N LEU A 93 1.32 -2.89 4.34
CA LEU A 93 0.48 -4.01 4.74
C LEU A 93 -0.45 -4.46 3.61
N TYR A 94 -1.19 -3.55 2.97
CA TYR A 94 -2.20 -3.88 1.97
C TYR A 94 -1.65 -4.09 0.55
N ASN A 95 -0.34 -3.93 0.36
CA ASN A 95 0.31 -4.12 -0.93
C ASN A 95 1.50 -5.07 -0.81
N SER A 96 2.72 -4.59 -0.55
CA SER A 96 3.93 -5.41 -0.60
C SER A 96 4.02 -6.56 0.40
N ILE A 97 3.34 -6.49 1.54
CA ILE A 97 3.34 -7.61 2.51
C ILE A 97 2.42 -8.72 2.03
N ILE A 98 1.14 -8.42 1.81
CA ILE A 98 0.16 -9.45 1.43
C ILE A 98 0.34 -9.94 -0.02
N SER A 99 0.97 -9.17 -0.92
CA SER A 99 1.37 -9.67 -2.24
C SER A 99 2.35 -10.85 -2.15
N GLY A 100 3.11 -10.93 -1.04
CA GLY A 100 4.07 -11.98 -0.74
C GLY A 100 3.46 -13.37 -0.57
N MET A 101 2.13 -13.51 -0.52
CA MET A 101 1.43 -14.78 -0.32
C MET A 101 0.30 -14.95 -1.34
N ALA A 102 0.14 -16.16 -1.87
CA ALA A 102 -1.03 -16.51 -2.68
C ALA A 102 -2.28 -16.55 -1.79
N LEU A 103 -3.45 -16.34 -2.40
CA LEU A 103 -4.74 -16.38 -1.69
C LEU A 103 -5.05 -17.75 -1.11
N ASP A 104 -4.41 -18.82 -1.60
CA ASP A 104 -4.51 -20.16 -1.03
C ASP A 104 -3.68 -20.38 0.25
N GLY A 105 -2.82 -19.40 0.62
CA GLY A 105 -1.93 -19.44 1.78
C GLY A 105 -0.77 -20.45 1.67
N LYS A 106 -0.49 -21.00 0.48
CA LYS A 106 0.47 -22.11 0.28
C LYS A 106 1.63 -21.78 -0.64
N HIS A 107 1.55 -20.68 -1.37
CA HIS A 107 2.61 -20.23 -2.27
C HIS A 107 3.03 -18.81 -1.90
N PHE A 108 4.33 -18.51 -2.05
CA PHE A 108 4.91 -17.27 -1.53
C PHE A 108 5.81 -16.60 -2.56
N PHE A 109 5.84 -15.28 -2.57
CA PHE A 109 6.91 -14.52 -3.20
C PHE A 109 7.99 -14.16 -2.18
N TYR A 110 9.23 -14.29 -2.62
CA TYR A 110 10.38 -13.65 -1.97
C TYR A 110 10.50 -12.21 -2.47
N VAL A 111 10.52 -12.07 -3.80
CA VAL A 111 10.64 -10.82 -4.57
C VAL A 111 9.26 -10.37 -5.05
N ASN A 112 8.92 -9.09 -4.85
CA ASN A 112 7.61 -8.53 -5.22
C ASN A 112 7.75 -7.48 -6.36
N PRO A 113 7.73 -7.91 -7.64
CA PRO A 113 7.89 -7.02 -8.80
C PRO A 113 6.75 -6.04 -8.98
N LEU A 114 7.02 -4.95 -9.72
CA LEU A 114 6.01 -4.01 -10.22
C LEU A 114 5.81 -4.16 -11.74
N GLU A 115 6.71 -4.87 -12.42
CA GLU A 115 6.59 -5.26 -13.81
C GLU A 115 7.15 -6.68 -13.99
N VAL A 116 6.43 -7.52 -14.72
CA VAL A 116 6.78 -8.91 -14.98
C VAL A 116 6.53 -9.23 -16.43
N ASP A 117 7.58 -9.73 -17.09
CA ASP A 117 7.50 -10.50 -18.33
C ASP A 117 7.98 -11.93 -18.02
N PRO A 118 7.13 -12.97 -18.18
CA PRO A 118 7.53 -14.36 -17.98
C PRO A 118 8.71 -14.81 -18.85
N GLN A 119 8.81 -14.32 -20.09
CA GLN A 119 9.92 -14.65 -20.98
C GLN A 119 11.21 -14.04 -20.43
N ALA A 120 11.20 -12.75 -20.07
CA ALA A 120 12.36 -12.10 -19.47
C ALA A 120 12.77 -12.74 -18.14
N SER A 121 11.82 -13.13 -17.30
CA SER A 121 12.08 -13.87 -16.05
C SER A 121 12.80 -15.21 -16.28
N ALA A 122 12.53 -15.86 -17.41
CA ALA A 122 13.11 -17.15 -17.76
C ALA A 122 14.45 -17.04 -18.50
N GLU A 123 14.58 -16.05 -19.39
CA GLU A 123 15.67 -15.97 -20.38
C GLU A 123 16.70 -14.89 -20.07
N ASN A 124 16.36 -13.86 -19.27
CA ASN A 124 17.27 -12.79 -18.89
C ASN A 124 17.88 -13.07 -17.49
N PRO A 125 19.20 -13.32 -17.39
CA PRO A 125 19.85 -13.59 -16.11
C PRO A 125 19.68 -12.48 -15.06
N ASP A 126 19.63 -11.22 -15.49
CA ASP A 126 19.47 -10.06 -14.60
C ASP A 126 18.05 -9.95 -14.02
N LYS A 127 17.08 -10.68 -14.58
CA LYS A 127 15.68 -10.74 -14.13
C LYS A 127 15.30 -12.10 -13.56
N SER A 128 16.24 -13.04 -13.46
CA SER A 128 15.96 -14.41 -13.04
C SER A 128 15.44 -14.55 -11.60
N HIS A 129 15.66 -13.53 -10.74
CA HIS A 129 15.10 -13.45 -9.39
C HIS A 129 13.62 -13.05 -9.37
N VAL A 130 13.14 -12.40 -10.44
CA VAL A 130 11.72 -12.08 -10.63
C VAL A 130 11.01 -13.35 -11.07
N LYS A 131 9.97 -13.74 -10.34
CA LYS A 131 9.16 -14.92 -10.65
C LYS A 131 7.77 -14.47 -11.08
N ALA A 132 7.28 -15.03 -12.18
CA ALA A 132 5.94 -14.73 -12.68
C ALA A 132 4.82 -15.50 -11.95
N THR A 133 5.18 -16.46 -11.09
CA THR A 133 4.25 -17.17 -10.20
C THR A 133 4.90 -17.36 -8.84
N ARG A 134 4.07 -17.45 -7.80
CA ARG A 134 4.53 -17.74 -6.43
C ARG A 134 4.98 -19.20 -6.32
N PRO A 135 6.26 -19.48 -5.99
CA PRO A 135 6.70 -20.84 -5.69
C PRO A 135 6.09 -21.35 -4.38
N SER A 136 6.05 -22.67 -4.19
CA SER A 136 5.61 -23.27 -2.94
C SER A 136 6.60 -23.05 -1.79
N TRP A 137 7.91 -23.04 -2.07
CA TRP A 137 8.95 -22.87 -1.05
C TRP A 137 10.28 -22.37 -1.64
N PHE A 138 11.20 -21.97 -0.76
CA PHE A 138 12.55 -21.48 -1.10
C PHE A 138 13.61 -22.10 -0.20
N GLY A 139 14.86 -22.18 -0.68
CA GLY A 139 16.00 -22.60 0.15
C GLY A 139 16.26 -21.65 1.32
N CYS A 140 16.15 -20.33 1.08
CA CYS A 140 16.10 -19.32 2.15
C CYS A 140 14.64 -18.97 2.43
N ALA A 141 14.06 -19.54 3.49
CA ALA A 141 12.65 -19.43 3.80
C ALA A 141 12.36 -18.44 4.94
N CYS A 142 12.93 -17.22 4.88
CA CYS A 142 12.59 -16.16 5.84
C CYS A 142 11.16 -15.64 5.64
N CYS A 143 10.70 -15.46 4.39
CA CYS A 143 9.42 -14.81 4.08
C CYS A 143 8.18 -15.57 4.58
N PRO A 144 7.99 -16.89 4.33
CA PRO A 144 6.79 -17.59 4.77
C PRO A 144 6.53 -17.53 6.30
N PRO A 145 7.49 -17.87 7.19
CA PRO A 145 7.27 -17.74 8.63
C PRO A 145 7.14 -16.27 9.07
N ASN A 146 7.77 -15.33 8.37
CA ASN A 146 7.65 -13.90 8.67
C ASN A 146 6.24 -13.36 8.37
N LEU A 147 5.62 -13.81 7.27
CA LEU A 147 4.20 -13.58 6.99
C LEU A 147 3.30 -14.24 8.04
N ALA A 148 3.57 -15.51 8.35
CA ALA A 148 2.78 -16.29 9.31
C ALA A 148 2.74 -15.68 10.72
N ARG A 149 3.80 -14.97 11.15
CA ARG A 149 3.78 -14.22 12.42
C ARG A 149 3.12 -12.84 12.31
N THR A 150 3.12 -12.24 11.11
CA THR A 150 2.69 -10.85 10.91
C THR A 150 1.19 -10.74 10.72
N LEU A 151 0.59 -11.56 9.86
CA LEU A 151 -0.85 -11.46 9.54
C LEU A 151 -1.75 -11.72 10.75
N PRO A 152 -1.54 -12.78 11.55
CA PRO A 152 -2.34 -12.98 12.77
C PRO A 152 -2.14 -11.90 13.82
N ALA A 153 -1.06 -11.13 13.73
CA ALA A 153 -0.72 -10.05 14.65
C ALA A 153 -1.16 -8.66 14.15
N VAL A 154 -1.93 -8.58 13.05
CA VAL A 154 -2.29 -7.30 12.40
C VAL A 154 -3.00 -6.33 13.34
N GLY A 155 -3.81 -6.84 14.28
CA GLY A 155 -4.52 -6.03 15.28
C GLY A 155 -3.59 -5.17 16.14
N ARG A 156 -2.31 -5.54 16.28
CA ARG A 156 -1.30 -4.74 17.01
C ARG A 156 -0.96 -3.42 16.34
N TYR A 157 -1.31 -3.26 15.07
CA TYR A 157 -1.08 -2.04 14.30
C TYR A 157 -2.34 -1.18 14.19
N ALA A 158 -3.51 -1.70 14.58
CA ALA A 158 -4.77 -0.97 14.52
C ALA A 158 -4.83 0.21 15.49
N PHE A 159 -4.22 0.04 16.67
CA PHE A 159 -4.17 1.06 17.69
C PHE A 159 -2.74 1.31 18.19
N THR A 160 -2.47 2.52 18.68
CA THR A 160 -1.26 2.84 19.45
C THR A 160 -1.66 3.54 20.73
N GLN A 161 -1.38 2.89 21.87
CA GLN A 161 -1.59 3.49 23.19
C GLN A 161 -0.35 4.31 23.57
N LYS A 162 -0.57 5.54 24.03
CA LYS A 162 0.42 6.43 24.66
C LYS A 162 -0.04 6.76 26.08
N GLU A 163 0.72 7.60 26.80
CA GLU A 163 0.42 7.95 28.20
C GLU A 163 -0.97 8.60 28.34
N ASP A 164 -1.30 9.56 27.47
CA ASP A 164 -2.54 10.35 27.58
C ASP A 164 -3.50 10.19 26.38
N GLU A 165 -3.12 9.41 25.36
CA GLU A 165 -3.91 9.25 24.14
C GLU A 165 -3.88 7.84 23.58
N VAL A 166 -4.94 7.48 22.85
CA VAL A 166 -4.99 6.31 21.99
C VAL A 166 -5.12 6.78 20.55
N LEU A 167 -4.26 6.27 19.67
CA LEU A 167 -4.34 6.54 18.24
C LEU A 167 -5.00 5.35 17.54
N LEU A 168 -6.03 5.60 16.72
CA LEU A 168 -6.59 4.65 15.77
C LEU A 168 -5.91 4.83 14.42
N ASN A 169 -5.17 3.80 14.01
CA ASN A 169 -4.28 3.83 12.85
C ASN A 169 -4.82 3.03 11.67
N LEU A 170 -5.29 1.79 11.88
CA LEU A 170 -5.83 0.96 10.80
C LEU A 170 -7.33 0.77 10.96
N PHE A 171 -8.04 0.87 9.84
CA PHE A 171 -9.49 0.74 9.75
C PHE A 171 -9.88 -0.72 9.52
N ILE A 172 -9.83 -1.50 10.59
CA ILE A 172 -10.16 -2.93 10.59
C ILE A 172 -11.01 -3.26 11.81
N ASP A 173 -12.00 -4.12 11.65
CA ASP A 173 -12.81 -4.62 12.77
C ASP A 173 -11.90 -5.12 13.90
N SER A 174 -11.93 -4.42 15.03
CA SER A 174 -10.99 -4.66 16.12
C SER A 174 -11.48 -4.07 17.45
N GLU A 175 -10.88 -4.59 18.52
CA GLU A 175 -11.19 -4.23 19.89
C GLU A 175 -9.89 -4.04 20.67
N LEU A 176 -9.83 -2.97 21.44
CA LEU A 176 -8.72 -2.63 22.31
C LEU A 176 -9.23 -2.51 23.75
N PRO A 177 -9.06 -3.55 24.57
CA PRO A 177 -9.15 -3.38 26.01
C PRO A 177 -7.94 -2.60 26.51
N GLY A 178 -8.16 -1.71 27.47
CA GLY A 178 -7.12 -0.95 28.12
C GLY A 178 -7.49 -0.59 29.55
N GLU A 179 -6.57 0.09 30.21
CA GLU A 179 -6.70 0.53 31.60
C GLU A 179 -6.15 1.96 31.71
N GLN A 180 -6.89 2.83 32.37
CA GLN A 180 -6.47 4.20 32.66
C GLN A 180 -6.72 4.50 34.13
N ALA A 181 -5.66 4.88 34.85
CA ALA A 181 -5.70 5.15 36.29
C ALA A 181 -6.27 3.98 37.14
N GLY A 182 -6.07 2.73 36.73
CA GLY A 182 -6.57 1.55 37.44
C GLY A 182 -7.97 1.09 37.01
N GLU A 183 -8.65 1.85 36.17
CA GLU A 183 -10.03 1.57 35.73
C GLU A 183 -10.06 1.13 34.26
N PRO A 184 -10.91 0.15 33.90
CA PRO A 184 -10.94 -0.39 32.55
C PRO A 184 -11.59 0.57 31.55
N TYR A 185 -11.12 0.51 30.31
CA TYR A 185 -11.82 1.03 29.15
C TYR A 185 -11.75 0.05 27.97
N THR A 186 -12.68 0.15 27.04
CA THR A 186 -12.70 -0.62 25.80
C THR A 186 -13.00 0.30 24.63
N ILE A 187 -12.19 0.21 23.57
CA ILE A 187 -12.46 0.83 22.28
C ILE A 187 -12.76 -0.27 21.28
N ARG A 188 -13.91 -0.22 20.62
CA ARG A 188 -14.24 -1.12 19.49
C ARG A 188 -14.39 -0.29 18.23
N GLN A 189 -13.88 -0.78 17.12
CA GLN A 189 -14.16 -0.23 15.81
C GLN A 189 -14.84 -1.28 14.93
N LYS A 190 -15.80 -0.82 14.14
CA LYS A 190 -16.43 -1.59 13.07
C LYS A 190 -16.33 -0.79 11.79
N HIS A 191 -15.68 -1.38 10.79
CA HIS A 191 -15.39 -0.76 9.52
C HIS A 191 -16.17 -1.43 8.40
N THR A 192 -16.94 -0.63 7.66
CA THR A 192 -17.70 -1.09 6.50
C THR A 192 -17.23 -0.33 5.28
N VAL A 193 -16.91 -1.08 4.22
CA VAL A 193 -16.54 -0.55 2.91
C VAL A 193 -17.64 -0.84 1.91
N SER A 194 -18.18 0.21 1.29
CA SER A 194 -19.05 0.12 0.12
C SER A 194 -18.49 1.03 -1.00
N GLU A 195 -19.29 1.96 -1.50
CA GLU A 195 -18.81 3.09 -2.30
C GLU A 195 -18.06 4.11 -1.43
N THR A 196 -18.50 4.27 -0.18
CA THR A 196 -17.86 5.09 0.86
C THR A 196 -17.26 4.21 1.93
N GLY A 197 -16.29 4.74 2.68
CA GLY A 197 -15.83 4.11 3.91
C GLY A 197 -16.62 4.66 5.09
N ARG A 198 -17.02 3.77 6.00
CA ARG A 198 -17.69 4.12 7.26
C ARG A 198 -17.04 3.36 8.41
N THR A 199 -16.58 4.07 9.42
CA THR A 199 -16.02 3.48 10.63
C THR A 199 -16.82 3.96 11.82
N VAL A 200 -17.44 3.04 12.54
CA VAL A 200 -18.09 3.31 13.81
C VAL A 200 -17.16 2.87 14.93
N ILE A 201 -16.83 3.80 15.81
CA ILE A 201 -15.95 3.61 16.96
C ILE A 201 -16.80 3.80 18.21
N THR A 202 -16.86 2.78 19.05
CA THR A 202 -17.53 2.85 20.35
C THR A 202 -16.49 2.83 21.44
N VAL A 203 -16.56 3.81 22.33
CA VAL A 203 -15.71 3.88 23.52
C VAL A 203 -16.56 3.66 24.75
N GLU A 204 -16.12 2.76 25.62
CA GLU A 204 -16.72 2.48 26.92
C GLU A 204 -15.65 2.63 27.99
N LYS A 205 -15.88 3.44 29.04
CA LYS A 205 -14.92 3.65 30.14
C LYS A 205 -15.62 3.67 31.49
N ALA A 206 -14.92 3.19 32.53
CA ALA A 206 -15.35 3.31 33.92
C ALA A 206 -14.71 4.50 34.67
N SER A 207 -13.58 4.99 34.16
CA SER A 207 -12.83 6.10 34.77
C SER A 207 -13.50 7.46 34.56
N SER A 208 -13.34 8.37 35.52
CA SER A 208 -13.66 9.80 35.33
C SER A 208 -12.66 10.53 34.44
N GLU A 209 -11.50 9.94 34.17
CA GLU A 209 -10.52 10.48 33.23
C GLU A 209 -11.11 10.62 31.82
N GLN A 210 -10.57 11.58 31.06
CA GLN A 210 -11.06 11.91 29.72
C GLN A 210 -9.98 11.58 28.68
N PRO A 211 -9.80 10.28 28.30
CA PRO A 211 -8.79 9.92 27.33
C PRO A 211 -9.03 10.62 26.00
N CYS A 212 -7.94 10.99 25.33
CA CYS A 212 -8.00 11.53 23.98
C CYS A 212 -7.88 10.39 22.96
N LEU A 213 -8.80 10.35 22.00
CA LEU A 213 -8.76 9.43 20.87
C LEU A 213 -8.33 10.22 19.63
N GLY A 214 -7.11 9.95 19.14
CA GLY A 214 -6.64 10.44 17.85
C GLY A 214 -7.07 9.48 16.74
N ILE A 215 -7.92 9.92 15.83
CA ILE A 215 -8.39 9.12 14.70
C ILE A 215 -7.66 9.57 13.44
N ARG A 216 -6.87 8.69 12.81
CA ARG A 216 -6.17 9.03 11.57
C ARG A 216 -7.17 9.40 10.48
N ILE A 217 -6.90 10.43 9.70
CA ILE A 217 -7.60 10.64 8.43
C ILE A 217 -6.75 9.98 7.32
N PRO A 218 -7.23 8.91 6.64
CA PRO A 218 -6.44 8.29 5.59
C PRO A 218 -6.06 9.29 4.49
N TYR A 219 -4.80 9.28 4.05
CA TYR A 219 -4.30 10.21 3.02
C TYR A 219 -5.03 10.14 1.67
N TRP A 220 -5.75 9.05 1.41
CA TRP A 220 -6.55 8.82 0.21
C TRP A 220 -8.05 9.11 0.39
N ALA A 221 -8.49 9.45 1.60
CA ALA A 221 -9.88 9.73 1.88
C ALA A 221 -10.27 11.13 1.39
N GLU A 222 -11.44 11.22 0.77
CA GLU A 222 -12.03 12.50 0.37
C GLU A 222 -13.25 12.82 1.23
N ASN A 223 -13.44 14.11 1.52
CA ASN A 223 -14.60 14.62 2.27
C ASN A 223 -14.84 13.87 3.59
N PRO A 224 -13.85 13.80 4.50
CA PRO A 224 -14.03 13.14 5.80
C PRO A 224 -15.06 13.90 6.64
N VAL A 225 -16.04 13.19 7.19
CA VAL A 225 -17.04 13.73 8.11
C VAL A 225 -17.00 12.94 9.41
N LEU A 226 -16.87 13.66 10.52
CA LEU A 226 -16.86 13.12 11.87
C LEU A 226 -18.17 13.45 12.58
N VAL A 227 -18.83 12.44 13.13
CA VAL A 227 -20.05 12.57 13.93
C VAL A 227 -19.79 11.97 15.30
N VAL A 228 -20.10 12.71 16.36
CA VAL A 228 -19.96 12.25 17.75
C VAL A 228 -21.34 12.28 18.39
N ASP A 229 -21.80 11.13 18.90
CA ASP A 229 -23.11 10.93 19.51
C ASP A 229 -24.29 11.47 18.67
N GLY A 230 -24.16 11.40 17.34
CA GLY A 230 -25.18 11.82 16.38
C GLY A 230 -25.06 13.27 15.91
N GLU A 231 -24.10 14.05 16.42
CA GLU A 231 -23.85 15.43 16.01
C GLU A 231 -22.56 15.55 15.19
N GLU A 232 -22.65 16.15 13.99
CA GLU A 232 -21.48 16.46 13.19
C GLU A 232 -20.56 17.41 13.96
N THR A 233 -19.30 17.00 14.11
CA THR A 233 -18.34 17.66 14.99
C THR A 233 -17.10 18.06 14.22
N VAL A 234 -16.75 19.34 14.29
CA VAL A 234 -15.44 19.82 13.87
C VAL A 234 -14.48 19.64 15.03
N ALA A 235 -13.51 18.74 14.87
CA ALA A 235 -12.51 18.44 15.87
C ALA A 235 -11.14 19.01 15.48
N GLU A 236 -10.28 19.23 16.46
CA GLU A 236 -8.90 19.64 16.22
C GLU A 236 -8.17 18.55 15.44
N SER A 237 -7.49 18.94 14.36
CA SER A 237 -6.64 18.04 13.58
C SER A 237 -5.19 18.49 13.66
N SER A 238 -4.30 17.54 13.96
CA SER A 238 -2.86 17.78 14.01
C SER A 238 -2.12 16.55 13.51
N ASN A 239 -1.11 16.77 12.64
CA ASN A 239 -0.29 15.72 12.01
C ASN A 239 -1.10 14.54 11.44
N GLY A 240 -2.23 14.84 10.79
CA GLY A 240 -3.08 13.84 10.13
C GLY A 240 -3.99 13.01 11.04
N TYR A 241 -4.06 13.35 12.33
CA TYR A 241 -5.05 12.80 13.27
C TYR A 241 -6.08 13.86 13.64
N THR A 242 -7.33 13.44 13.81
CA THR A 242 -8.42 14.24 14.37
C THR A 242 -8.73 13.74 15.78
N TYR A 243 -8.76 14.65 16.74
CA TYR A 243 -8.81 14.31 18.16
C TYR A 243 -10.21 14.46 18.76
N VAL A 244 -10.68 13.42 19.44
CA VAL A 244 -11.93 13.41 20.18
C VAL A 244 -11.64 13.10 21.64
N THR A 245 -12.09 13.97 22.54
CA THR A 245 -11.99 13.74 23.99
C THR A 245 -13.18 12.91 24.45
N VAL A 246 -12.92 11.82 25.19
CA VAL A 246 -13.97 10.93 25.67
C VAL A 246 -14.53 11.47 26.99
N ILE A 247 -15.68 12.14 26.94
CA ILE A 247 -16.28 12.85 28.08
C ILE A 247 -17.36 12.06 28.84
N SER A 248 -17.91 11.00 28.22
CA SER A 248 -18.99 10.18 28.78
C SER A 248 -18.54 8.74 28.99
N ASP A 249 -19.22 7.98 29.85
CA ASP A 249 -18.95 6.55 30.10
C ASP A 249 -19.12 5.70 28.85
N SER A 250 -19.97 6.14 27.92
CA SER A 250 -20.14 5.58 26.59
C SER A 250 -20.24 6.69 25.55
N MET A 251 -19.51 6.54 24.45
CA MET A 251 -19.56 7.44 23.31
C MET A 251 -19.52 6.66 21.99
N ALA A 252 -20.26 7.15 20.99
CA ALA A 252 -20.20 6.66 19.63
C ALA A 252 -19.61 7.72 18.71
N ILE A 253 -18.54 7.37 18.00
CA ILE A 253 -17.86 8.24 17.05
C ILE A 253 -17.95 7.57 15.68
N GLU A 254 -18.43 8.29 14.69
CA GLU A 254 -18.54 7.83 13.32
C GLU A 254 -17.68 8.68 12.40
N LEU A 255 -16.78 8.03 11.67
CA LEU A 255 -16.00 8.64 10.59
C LEU A 255 -16.49 8.08 9.26
N THR A 256 -16.96 8.97 8.38
CA THR A 256 -17.33 8.64 7.00
C THR A 256 -16.44 9.39 6.01
N TYR A 257 -16.19 8.78 4.86
CA TYR A 257 -15.41 9.39 3.78
C TYR A 257 -15.68 8.73 2.43
N THR A 258 -15.39 9.46 1.36
CA THR A 258 -15.35 8.91 0.00
C THR A 258 -14.01 8.20 -0.22
N ILE A 259 -14.05 7.01 -0.83
CA ILE A 259 -12.86 6.26 -1.19
C ILE A 259 -12.38 6.72 -2.57
N ALA A 260 -11.35 7.56 -2.60
CA ALA A 260 -10.84 8.13 -3.85
C ALA A 260 -10.24 7.06 -4.77
N ILE A 261 -10.32 7.32 -6.08
CA ILE A 261 -9.51 6.66 -7.10
C ILE A 261 -8.50 7.69 -7.58
N ASN A 262 -7.23 7.43 -7.27
CA ASN A 262 -6.13 8.33 -7.58
C ASN A 262 -5.30 7.77 -8.74
N GLU A 263 -5.02 8.63 -9.72
CA GLU A 263 -3.95 8.42 -10.68
C GLU A 263 -2.68 9.04 -10.07
N ILE A 264 -1.71 8.19 -9.70
CA ILE A 264 -0.50 8.59 -9.00
C ILE A 264 0.65 8.68 -10.00
N GLU A 265 1.34 9.81 -10.00
CA GLU A 265 2.61 9.99 -10.72
C GLU A 265 3.81 9.84 -9.77
N ALA A 266 4.94 9.39 -10.30
CA ALA A 266 6.20 9.38 -9.56
C ALA A 266 6.90 10.73 -9.63
N HIS A 267 7.76 11.03 -8.65
CA HIS A 267 8.63 12.20 -8.72
C HIS A 267 9.47 12.15 -10.03
N PRO A 268 9.69 13.26 -10.76
CA PRO A 268 10.37 13.26 -12.07
C PRO A 268 11.82 12.72 -12.10
N LEU A 269 12.43 12.52 -10.94
CA LEU A 269 13.76 11.90 -10.80
C LEU A 269 13.70 10.38 -10.86
N VAL A 270 12.52 9.78 -10.66
CA VAL A 270 12.27 8.35 -10.85
C VAL A 270 12.14 8.10 -12.35
N LYS A 271 13.28 7.79 -12.98
CA LYS A 271 13.36 7.67 -14.44
C LYS A 271 12.50 6.54 -15.00
N ALA A 272 12.34 5.45 -14.26
CA ALA A 272 11.60 4.26 -14.67
C ALA A 272 10.10 4.55 -14.91
N ASP A 273 9.56 5.55 -14.21
CA ASP A 273 8.13 5.84 -14.16
C ASP A 273 7.75 7.12 -14.92
N LYS A 274 8.71 7.71 -15.66
CA LYS A 274 8.45 8.94 -16.42
C LYS A 274 7.38 8.71 -17.49
N GLY A 275 6.34 9.53 -17.48
CA GLY A 275 5.22 9.44 -18.42
C GLY A 275 4.23 8.31 -18.08
N LYS A 276 4.36 7.73 -16.90
CA LYS A 276 3.49 6.65 -16.42
C LYS A 276 2.66 7.12 -15.22
N VAL A 277 1.53 6.46 -15.03
CA VAL A 277 0.70 6.58 -13.84
C VAL A 277 0.46 5.19 -13.23
N ALA A 278 0.31 5.14 -11.92
CA ALA A 278 -0.16 3.97 -11.20
C ALA A 278 -1.54 4.29 -10.61
N LEU A 279 -2.42 3.30 -10.56
CA LEU A 279 -3.77 3.48 -10.03
C LEU A 279 -3.82 3.05 -8.56
N GLN A 280 -4.47 3.87 -7.74
CA GLN A 280 -4.74 3.60 -6.34
C GLN A 280 -6.24 3.78 -6.06
N ARG A 281 -6.86 2.83 -5.35
CA ARG A 281 -8.19 3.04 -4.74
C ARG A 281 -8.14 2.68 -3.27
N GLY A 282 -8.43 3.65 -2.41
CA GLY A 282 -8.22 3.47 -0.97
C GLY A 282 -6.74 3.17 -0.66
N PRO A 283 -6.43 2.18 0.20
CA PRO A 283 -5.05 1.80 0.50
C PRO A 283 -4.41 0.88 -0.56
N PHE A 284 -5.17 0.43 -1.55
CA PHE A 284 -4.73 -0.58 -2.52
C PHE A 284 -4.18 0.05 -3.80
N ILE A 285 -2.97 -0.35 -4.16
CA ILE A 285 -2.39 -0.15 -5.49
C ILE A 285 -2.96 -1.19 -6.43
N TYR A 286 -3.11 -0.83 -7.70
CA TYR A 286 -3.68 -1.67 -8.75
C TYR A 286 -2.64 -2.00 -9.82
N CYS A 287 -2.84 -3.13 -10.50
CA CYS A 287 -2.01 -3.57 -11.61
C CYS A 287 -2.85 -4.16 -12.74
N LEU A 288 -2.28 -4.18 -13.94
CA LEU A 288 -2.75 -4.96 -15.08
C LEU A 288 -2.18 -6.38 -15.01
N GLU A 289 -2.98 -7.38 -15.40
CA GLU A 289 -2.50 -8.73 -15.72
C GLU A 289 -2.82 -9.08 -17.18
N GLU A 290 -1.97 -9.91 -17.79
CA GLU A 290 -2.17 -10.45 -19.16
C GLU A 290 -3.53 -11.13 -19.32
N GLN A 291 -4.03 -11.79 -18.28
CA GLN A 291 -5.31 -12.49 -18.35
C GLN A 291 -6.48 -11.56 -18.70
N ASP A 292 -6.49 -10.34 -18.16
CA ASP A 292 -7.59 -9.39 -18.38
C ASP A 292 -7.33 -8.46 -19.57
N ASN A 293 -6.06 -8.26 -19.94
CA ASN A 293 -5.64 -7.24 -20.88
C ASN A 293 -4.92 -7.79 -22.10
N GLY A 294 -4.68 -9.10 -22.21
CA GLY A 294 -3.84 -9.69 -23.25
C GLY A 294 -2.34 -9.39 -23.07
N LYS A 295 -1.54 -9.93 -23.98
CA LYS A 295 -0.07 -9.79 -23.99
C LYS A 295 0.39 -8.37 -24.30
N GLN A 296 1.67 -8.12 -24.05
CA GLN A 296 2.38 -6.87 -24.32
C GLN A 296 1.77 -5.70 -23.56
N LEU A 297 1.68 -5.83 -22.23
CA LEU A 297 1.13 -4.79 -21.35
C LEU A 297 1.86 -3.46 -21.49
N HIS A 298 3.15 -3.49 -21.83
CA HIS A 298 3.97 -2.31 -22.09
C HIS A 298 3.53 -1.48 -23.32
N LEU A 299 2.61 -1.99 -24.14
CA LEU A 299 2.01 -1.28 -25.29
C LEU A 299 0.66 -0.63 -24.96
N LEU A 300 0.22 -0.70 -23.70
CA LEU A 300 -1.04 -0.15 -23.23
C LEU A 300 -0.83 1.26 -22.68
N ALA A 301 -1.75 2.17 -23.04
CA ALA A 301 -1.83 3.50 -22.48
C ALA A 301 -3.22 3.78 -21.89
N LEU A 302 -3.27 4.45 -20.74
CA LEU A 302 -4.50 4.92 -20.11
C LEU A 302 -4.93 6.25 -20.72
N THR A 303 -6.18 6.36 -21.21
CA THR A 303 -6.67 7.57 -21.92
C THR A 303 -8.01 8.11 -21.42
N GLY A 304 -8.76 7.34 -20.62
CA GLY A 304 -10.06 7.73 -20.07
C GLY A 304 -10.11 7.70 -18.55
N SER A 305 -11.25 8.12 -17.99
CA SER A 305 -11.49 8.12 -16.55
C SER A 305 -11.66 6.71 -15.99
N VAL A 306 -11.04 6.47 -14.85
CA VAL A 306 -11.09 5.19 -14.14
C VAL A 306 -12.38 5.05 -13.33
N ARG A 307 -13.00 3.87 -13.36
CA ARG A 307 -14.22 3.55 -12.61
C ARG A 307 -14.10 2.25 -11.84
N PRO A 308 -14.64 2.16 -10.61
CA PRO A 308 -14.62 0.93 -9.84
C PRO A 308 -15.73 -0.02 -10.32
N ARG A 309 -15.44 -1.31 -10.32
CA ARG A 309 -16.40 -2.40 -10.57
C ARG A 309 -16.24 -3.49 -9.54
N PHE A 310 -17.26 -3.73 -8.75
CA PHE A 310 -17.31 -4.91 -7.88
C PHE A 310 -17.48 -6.16 -8.74
N ARG A 311 -16.63 -7.17 -8.52
CA ARG A 311 -16.70 -8.46 -9.18
C ARG A 311 -16.37 -9.58 -8.20
N SER A 312 -17.08 -10.69 -8.34
CA SER A 312 -16.75 -11.96 -7.69
C SER A 312 -15.97 -12.82 -8.69
N ASP A 313 -14.73 -13.16 -8.36
CA ASP A 313 -13.90 -14.07 -9.15
C ASP A 313 -13.67 -15.38 -8.38
N LYS A 314 -13.60 -16.50 -9.10
CA LYS A 314 -13.45 -17.83 -8.49
C LYS A 314 -12.15 -17.98 -7.69
N LEU A 315 -11.07 -17.34 -8.12
CA LEU A 315 -9.74 -17.43 -7.52
C LEU A 315 -9.42 -16.19 -6.67
N LEU A 316 -9.87 -15.00 -7.10
CA LEU A 316 -9.60 -13.75 -6.37
C LEU A 316 -10.63 -13.42 -5.28
N GLY A 317 -11.76 -14.13 -5.26
CA GLY A 317 -12.88 -13.81 -4.39
C GLY A 317 -13.57 -12.50 -4.78
N ASP A 318 -14.25 -11.90 -3.81
CA ASP A 318 -14.92 -10.61 -3.97
C ASP A 318 -13.89 -9.48 -3.92
N SER A 319 -13.77 -8.71 -5.02
CA SER A 319 -12.85 -7.59 -5.09
C SER A 319 -13.38 -6.47 -5.98
N VAL A 320 -12.84 -5.27 -5.77
CA VAL A 320 -13.13 -4.12 -6.62
C VAL A 320 -12.05 -4.05 -7.69
N PHE A 321 -12.44 -4.29 -8.93
CA PHE A 321 -11.62 -4.06 -10.13
C PHE A 321 -11.73 -2.59 -10.52
N LEU A 322 -10.75 -2.08 -11.25
CA LEU A 322 -10.85 -0.79 -11.92
C LEU A 322 -10.94 -1.01 -13.43
N GLU A 323 -11.83 -0.28 -14.10
CA GLU A 323 -11.97 -0.26 -15.55
C GLU A 323 -11.72 1.15 -16.07
N ALA A 324 -11.05 1.26 -17.21
CA ALA A 324 -10.86 2.52 -17.89
C ALA A 324 -10.71 2.33 -19.40
N GLU A 325 -11.10 3.35 -20.16
CA GLU A 325 -10.72 3.43 -21.56
C GLU A 325 -9.22 3.66 -21.68
N GLY A 326 -8.61 2.93 -22.59
CA GLY A 326 -7.22 3.05 -22.95
C GLY A 326 -7.01 2.72 -24.42
N GLU A 327 -5.74 2.61 -24.78
CA GLU A 327 -5.30 2.39 -26.14
C GLU A 327 -4.21 1.32 -26.17
N LEU A 328 -4.19 0.52 -27.24
CA LEU A 328 -3.14 -0.46 -27.52
C LEU A 328 -2.38 -0.05 -28.77
N GLN A 329 -1.06 0.05 -28.67
CA GLN A 329 -0.21 0.30 -29.84
C GLN A 329 -0.25 -0.87 -30.83
N VAL A 330 -0.44 -0.56 -32.13
CA VAL A 330 -0.47 -1.54 -33.21
C VAL A 330 0.95 -2.02 -33.53
N MET A 331 1.22 -3.31 -33.34
CA MET A 331 2.54 -3.92 -33.56
C MET A 331 2.96 -4.00 -35.03
N GLU A 332 2.02 -4.26 -35.94
CA GLU A 332 2.30 -4.40 -37.38
C GLU A 332 2.30 -3.07 -38.15
N ASP A 333 2.18 -1.94 -37.46
CA ASP A 333 2.22 -0.60 -38.06
C ASP A 333 3.58 -0.40 -38.74
N GLY A 334 3.76 -0.76 -40.02
CA GLY A 334 4.97 -0.50 -40.79
C GLY A 334 6.29 -1.13 -40.29
N TRP A 335 6.23 -2.04 -39.31
CA TRP A 335 7.37 -2.71 -38.68
C TRP A 335 7.85 -3.99 -39.41
N GLN A 336 7.09 -4.48 -40.39
CA GLN A 336 7.44 -5.69 -41.16
C GLN A 336 8.90 -5.63 -41.66
N GLY A 337 9.73 -6.55 -41.18
CA GLY A 337 11.15 -6.66 -41.56
C GLY A 337 12.07 -5.53 -41.06
N LYS A 338 11.62 -4.71 -40.10
CA LYS A 338 12.39 -3.58 -39.56
C LYS A 338 12.56 -3.70 -38.05
N LEU A 339 13.79 -3.51 -37.57
CA LEU A 339 14.09 -3.33 -36.14
C LEU A 339 14.05 -1.86 -35.72
N TYR A 340 14.43 -0.95 -36.62
CA TYR A 340 14.42 0.50 -36.42
C TYR A 340 13.76 1.20 -37.61
N ARG A 341 13.10 2.33 -37.35
CA ARG A 341 12.46 3.18 -38.36
C ARG A 341 12.57 4.66 -37.99
N VAL A 342 12.39 5.54 -38.97
CA VAL A 342 12.20 6.97 -38.71
C VAL A 342 10.92 7.15 -37.89
N HIS A 343 10.95 8.03 -36.90
CA HIS A 343 9.81 8.31 -36.03
C HIS A 343 8.57 8.70 -36.85
N GLN A 344 7.43 8.12 -36.50
CA GLN A 344 6.12 8.42 -37.07
C GLN A 344 5.09 8.40 -35.94
N LYS A 345 3.94 9.05 -36.18
CA LYS A 345 2.81 9.01 -35.24
C LYS A 345 2.41 7.57 -34.98
N LEU A 346 2.32 7.19 -33.71
CA LEU A 346 1.89 5.87 -33.29
C LEU A 346 0.44 5.62 -33.75
N GLN A 347 0.20 4.42 -34.27
CA GLN A 347 -1.14 3.92 -34.52
C GLN A 347 -1.57 3.10 -33.31
N THR A 348 -2.74 3.43 -32.77
CA THR A 348 -3.34 2.77 -31.63
C THR A 348 -4.75 2.30 -31.97
N ILE A 349 -5.24 1.32 -31.22
CA ILE A 349 -6.65 0.92 -31.24
C ILE A 349 -7.27 1.07 -29.85
N PRO A 350 -8.55 1.47 -29.74
CA PRO A 350 -9.24 1.54 -28.46
C PRO A 350 -9.25 0.20 -27.75
N LYS A 351 -9.03 0.23 -26.43
CA LYS A 351 -9.03 -0.96 -25.58
C LYS A 351 -9.59 -0.64 -24.20
N MET A 352 -10.42 -1.53 -23.67
CA MET A 352 -10.83 -1.43 -22.27
C MET A 352 -9.74 -2.04 -21.40
N LEU A 353 -9.20 -1.26 -20.48
CA LEU A 353 -8.21 -1.71 -19.51
C LEU A 353 -8.91 -2.18 -18.25
N THR A 354 -8.45 -3.29 -17.69
CA THR A 354 -8.97 -3.87 -16.44
C THR A 354 -7.82 -4.07 -15.46
N PHE A 355 -7.94 -3.46 -14.29
CA PHE A 355 -6.95 -3.54 -13.24
C PHE A 355 -7.51 -4.28 -12.03
N ILE A 356 -6.64 -5.04 -11.37
CA ILE A 356 -6.93 -5.72 -10.11
C ILE A 356 -6.07 -5.13 -8.98
N PRO A 357 -6.46 -5.26 -7.71
CA PRO A 357 -5.57 -4.93 -6.60
C PRO A 357 -4.25 -5.68 -6.75
N TYR A 358 -3.14 -4.98 -6.56
CA TYR A 358 -1.78 -5.49 -6.74
C TYR A 358 -1.61 -6.80 -5.98
N TYR A 359 -2.00 -6.89 -4.71
CA TYR A 359 -1.83 -8.11 -3.93
C TYR A 359 -2.52 -9.37 -4.51
N ASN A 360 -3.54 -9.19 -5.36
CA ASN A 360 -4.24 -10.30 -6.02
C ASN A 360 -3.50 -10.85 -7.24
N TRP A 361 -2.47 -10.19 -7.76
CA TRP A 361 -1.73 -10.63 -8.93
C TRP A 361 -1.11 -12.03 -8.73
N GLY A 362 -0.92 -12.79 -9.81
CA GLY A 362 -0.26 -14.09 -9.80
C GLY A 362 -1.05 -15.21 -9.09
N ASN A 363 -2.36 -15.04 -8.90
CA ASN A 363 -3.27 -16.07 -8.36
C ASN A 363 -4.08 -16.81 -9.44
N ARG A 364 -4.00 -16.37 -10.71
CA ARG A 364 -4.74 -16.93 -11.84
C ARG A 364 -3.77 -17.57 -12.86
N SER A 365 -3.86 -17.24 -14.15
CA SER A 365 -2.92 -17.78 -15.15
C SER A 365 -1.53 -17.12 -15.06
N LEU A 366 -0.50 -17.87 -15.42
CA LEU A 366 0.84 -17.32 -15.71
C LEU A 366 0.73 -16.28 -16.84
N GLY A 367 1.33 -15.11 -16.67
CA GLY A 367 1.36 -14.06 -17.68
C GLY A 367 2.09 -12.81 -17.23
N GLU A 368 2.08 -11.79 -18.08
CA GLU A 368 2.60 -10.45 -17.77
C GLU A 368 1.83 -9.76 -16.64
N MET A 369 2.50 -8.86 -15.92
CA MET A 369 1.91 -7.96 -14.92
C MET A 369 2.61 -6.60 -14.94
N GLN A 370 1.88 -5.51 -14.77
CA GLN A 370 2.45 -4.15 -14.73
C GLN A 370 1.62 -3.21 -13.84
N VAL A 371 2.30 -2.47 -12.94
CA VAL A 371 1.69 -1.46 -12.05
C VAL A 371 1.62 -0.09 -12.72
N TRP A 372 2.73 0.35 -13.32
CA TRP A 372 2.87 1.68 -13.92
C TRP A 372 2.50 1.62 -15.41
N VAL A 373 1.46 2.31 -15.83
CA VAL A 373 0.97 2.30 -17.22
C VAL A 373 1.24 3.64 -17.89
N ASP A 374 1.55 3.65 -19.18
CA ASP A 374 1.74 4.90 -19.92
C ASP A 374 0.48 5.77 -19.84
N LYS A 375 0.65 7.05 -19.58
CA LYS A 375 -0.42 8.04 -19.62
C LYS A 375 -0.28 8.86 -20.89
N GLU A 376 -1.30 8.80 -21.75
CA GLU A 376 -1.40 9.78 -22.82
C GLU A 376 -2.24 10.97 -22.35
N ASP A 377 -1.57 12.11 -22.17
CA ASP A 377 -2.26 13.37 -21.98
C ASP A 377 -2.89 13.80 -23.31
N LYS A 378 -4.23 13.76 -23.40
CA LYS A 378 -4.99 14.35 -24.51
C LYS A 378 -4.91 15.89 -24.54
N HIS A 379 -3.99 16.49 -23.81
CA HIS A 379 -3.80 17.93 -23.67
C HIS A 379 -2.47 18.38 -24.28
N VAL A 380 -2.34 18.23 -25.59
CA VAL A 380 -1.50 19.10 -26.44
C VAL A 380 -2.28 19.47 -27.69
#